data_AF-A0AAI8VW00-F1
#
_entry.id   AF-A0AAI8VW00-F1
#
_cell.length_a   1.000
_cell.length_b   1.000
_cell.length_c   1.000
_cell.angle_alpha   90.00
_cell.angle_beta   90.00
_cell.angle_gamma   90.00
#
_symmetry.space_group_name_H-M   'P 1'
#
loop_
_entity.id
_entity.type
_entity.pdbx_description
1 polymer ?
#
loop_
_entity_poly.entity_id
_entity_poly.type
_entity_poly.pdbx_seq_one_letter_code
_entity_poly.pdbx_strand_id
1 'polypeptide(L)'
;MGSDLDYAHPQVEADVLAWGKWLAQTLPLKGVRFDAIKHYSEDFLRKFITILDETYGQGWFFVGEFWKDSLDDMTRYLDRMGKKFSLFDAPLVYNFSQISKSSGADLRKVFDDTLVASMPVNAVTLVMNHDTQPYQALEAPIEGWFKPLAYALILLRGEGYPCLFYGDLYGIKGEHPFPPACGGILPKLALARKLYAYGKQADYFDYATCLGWVRYGTWDRRAGCAVVLSNAGPGEKRMHVGEVHAGEVWTDVLGWSDREVRIGDDGFGDFVCGQTSVSVFVNRDAEGRGKFAEKL
;
A
#
# COMPACT_ATOMS: atom_id res chain seq x y z
N MET A 1 26.32 5.53 7.30
CA MET A 1 27.32 5.28 6.22
C MET A 1 28.05 6.58 5.96
N GLY A 2 29.35 6.54 5.64
CA GLY A 2 30.16 7.77 5.55
C GLY A 2 30.51 8.33 6.93
N SER A 3 30.53 9.65 7.07
CA SER A 3 30.79 10.33 8.34
C SER A 3 29.47 10.55 9.11
N ASP A 4 29.37 9.95 10.29
CA ASP A 4 28.19 10.07 11.15
C ASP A 4 28.08 11.48 11.74
N LEU A 5 26.89 12.08 11.67
CA LEU A 5 26.66 13.45 12.14
C LEU A 5 26.35 13.47 13.63
N ASP A 6 27.14 14.23 14.39
CA ASP A 6 26.86 14.49 15.81
C ASP A 6 25.78 15.57 15.96
N TYR A 7 24.52 15.15 16.03
CA TYR A 7 23.38 16.04 16.28
C TYR A 7 23.36 16.64 17.68
N ALA A 8 24.24 16.23 18.60
CA ALA A 8 24.41 16.90 19.89
C ALA A 8 25.38 18.09 19.80
N HIS A 9 26.19 18.18 18.73
CA HIS A 9 27.08 19.32 18.53
C HIS A 9 26.29 20.56 18.07
N PRO A 10 26.33 21.70 18.80
CA PRO A 10 25.46 22.84 18.53
C PRO A 10 25.58 23.42 17.12
N GLN A 11 26.77 23.39 16.53
CA GLN A 11 26.97 23.88 15.15
C GLN A 11 26.36 22.95 14.10
N VAL A 12 26.39 21.64 14.33
CA VAL A 12 25.77 20.65 13.41
C VAL A 12 24.26 20.79 13.47
N GLU A 13 23.70 20.87 14.69
CA GLU A 13 22.27 21.07 14.88
C GLU A 13 21.79 22.37 14.18
N ALA A 14 22.49 23.48 14.39
CA ALA A 14 22.14 24.76 13.79
C ALA A 14 22.22 24.75 12.26
N ASP A 15 23.23 24.09 11.69
CA ASP A 15 23.41 23.98 10.24
C ASP A 15 22.30 23.15 9.59
N VAL A 16 21.97 21.97 10.16
CA VAL A 16 20.89 21.13 9.61
C VAL A 16 19.52 21.81 9.75
N LEU A 17 19.27 22.54 10.85
CA LEU A 17 18.04 23.35 10.97
C LEU A 17 17.98 24.48 9.94
N ALA A 18 19.11 25.13 9.65
CA ALA A 18 19.20 26.14 8.60
C ALA A 18 18.93 25.53 7.20
N TRP A 19 19.43 24.31 6.95
CA TRP A 19 19.08 23.54 5.75
C TRP A 19 17.59 23.24 5.67
N GLY A 20 16.95 22.81 6.77
CA GLY A 20 15.50 22.57 6.82
C GLY A 20 14.68 23.83 6.48
N LYS A 21 15.09 24.99 7.00
CA LYS A 21 14.51 26.29 6.63
C LYS A 21 14.67 26.58 5.15
N TRP A 22 15.89 26.42 4.62
CA TRP A 22 16.16 26.63 3.20
C TRP A 22 15.29 25.72 2.33
N LEU A 23 15.17 24.44 2.71
CA LEU A 23 14.36 23.44 2.03
C LEU A 23 12.90 23.88 1.92
N ALA A 24 12.32 24.32 3.06
CA ALA A 24 10.93 24.76 3.12
C ALA A 24 10.65 26.06 2.36
N GLN A 25 11.62 26.97 2.28
CA GLN A 25 11.46 28.27 1.61
C GLN A 25 11.77 28.22 0.11
N THR A 26 12.64 27.31 -0.32
CA THR A 26 13.16 27.27 -1.69
C THR A 26 12.37 26.31 -2.57
N LEU A 27 11.93 25.18 -2.01
CA LEU A 27 11.23 24.14 -2.77
C LEU A 27 9.76 24.07 -2.36
N PRO A 28 8.82 23.92 -3.31
CA PRO A 28 7.39 23.82 -3.02
C PRO A 28 7.01 22.41 -2.54
N LEU A 29 7.76 21.87 -1.57
CA LEU A 29 7.53 20.54 -1.02
C LEU A 29 6.28 20.51 -0.13
N LYS A 30 5.65 19.34 -0.05
CA LYS A 30 4.49 19.05 0.82
C LYS A 30 4.77 17.94 1.81
N GLY A 31 6.00 17.43 1.82
CA GLY A 31 6.40 16.35 2.69
C GLY A 31 7.85 15.97 2.51
N VAL A 32 8.35 15.15 3.43
CA VAL A 32 9.73 14.70 3.48
C VAL A 32 9.76 13.22 3.87
N ARG A 33 10.57 12.43 3.14
CA ARG A 33 10.99 11.10 3.57
C ARG A 33 12.31 11.23 4.32
N PHE A 34 12.34 10.80 5.58
CA PHE A 34 13.54 10.76 6.38
C PHE A 34 14.20 9.39 6.25
N ASP A 35 15.46 9.41 5.80
CA ASP A 35 16.33 8.24 5.66
C ASP A 35 16.79 7.73 7.02
N ALA A 36 16.99 6.42 7.18
CA ALA A 36 17.80 5.85 8.25
C ALA A 36 17.46 6.34 9.69
N ILE A 37 16.18 6.57 10.00
CA ILE A 37 15.77 7.29 11.23
C ILE A 37 16.03 6.55 12.54
N LYS A 38 16.43 5.27 12.46
CA LYS A 38 16.91 4.47 13.60
C LYS A 38 18.38 4.73 13.94
N HIS A 39 19.09 5.51 13.13
CA HIS A 39 20.54 5.70 13.22
C HIS A 39 20.96 7.11 13.68
N TYR A 40 20.03 8.01 13.96
CA TYR A 40 20.34 9.32 14.51
C TYR A 40 19.31 9.79 15.54
N SER A 41 19.60 10.92 16.17
CA SER A 41 18.85 11.43 17.32
C SER A 41 17.36 11.63 17.02
N GLU A 42 16.52 10.82 17.68
CA GLU A 42 15.06 10.96 17.65
C GLU A 42 14.60 12.32 18.17
N ASP A 43 15.29 12.86 19.17
CA ASP A 43 14.98 14.18 19.74
C ASP A 43 15.28 15.30 18.75
N PHE A 44 16.38 15.18 18.00
CA PHE A 44 16.67 16.10 16.91
C PHE A 44 15.60 16.01 15.82
N LEU A 45 15.24 14.81 15.37
CA LEU A 45 14.24 14.64 14.33
C LEU A 45 12.89 15.24 14.76
N ARG A 46 12.46 14.97 15.99
CA ARG A 46 11.23 15.55 16.56
C ARG A 46 11.28 17.08 16.55
N LYS A 47 12.39 17.68 16.98
CA LYS A 47 12.59 19.14 16.95
C LYS A 47 12.54 19.67 15.51
N PHE A 48 13.23 19.02 14.58
CA PHE A 48 13.29 19.40 13.18
C PHE A 48 11.89 19.42 12.53
N ILE A 49 11.11 18.34 12.66
CA ILE A 49 9.77 18.27 12.07
C ILE A 49 8.80 19.27 12.71
N THR A 50 8.95 19.54 14.02
CA THR A 50 8.13 20.52 14.74
C THR A 50 8.38 21.92 14.19
N ILE A 51 9.66 22.29 14.00
CA ILE A 51 10.02 23.58 13.42
C ILE A 51 9.47 23.72 11.99
N LEU A 52 9.58 22.67 11.17
CA LEU A 52 9.02 22.69 9.81
C LEU A 52 7.50 22.94 9.80
N ASP A 53 6.75 22.20 10.63
CA ASP A 53 5.29 22.27 10.69
C ASP A 53 4.78 23.59 11.31
N GLU A 54 5.42 24.07 12.37
CA GLU A 54 4.97 25.28 13.09
C GLU A 54 5.43 26.57 12.43
N THR A 55 6.61 26.59 11.80
CA THR A 55 7.24 27.84 11.33
C THR A 55 7.06 28.08 9.84
N TYR A 56 7.06 27.03 9.02
CA TYR A 56 7.15 27.18 7.56
C TYR A 56 5.90 26.74 6.81
N GLY A 57 4.83 26.37 7.52
CA GLY A 57 3.51 26.11 6.98
C GLY A 57 2.92 24.79 7.50
N GLN A 58 1.59 24.72 7.56
CA GLN A 58 0.87 23.52 8.00
C GLN A 58 0.66 22.53 6.84
N GLY A 59 0.56 21.25 7.19
CA GLY A 59 0.17 20.18 6.26
C GLY A 59 1.34 19.42 5.64
N TRP A 60 2.49 19.40 6.31
CA TRP A 60 3.59 18.52 5.92
C TRP A 60 3.23 17.06 6.13
N PHE A 61 3.49 16.24 5.12
CA PHE A 61 3.51 14.80 5.26
C PHE A 61 4.93 14.32 5.58
N PHE A 62 5.12 13.65 6.72
CA PHE A 62 6.40 13.09 7.10
C PHE A 62 6.33 11.57 7.17
N VAL A 63 7.30 10.91 6.54
CA VAL A 63 7.50 9.47 6.64
C VAL A 63 8.96 9.18 6.94
N GLY A 64 9.24 8.26 7.86
CA GLY A 64 10.59 7.81 8.17
C GLY A 64 10.82 6.35 7.82
N GLU A 65 12.04 6.07 7.38
CA GLU A 65 12.54 4.71 7.18
C GLU A 65 13.09 4.16 8.50
N PHE A 66 12.18 3.70 9.37
CA PHE A 66 12.52 2.92 10.55
C PHE A 66 12.52 1.43 10.16
N TRP A 67 13.56 0.99 9.45
CA TRP A 67 13.58 -0.37 8.93
C TRP A 67 13.89 -1.39 10.02
N LYS A 68 12.84 -1.84 10.72
CA LYS A 68 12.88 -2.86 11.76
C LYS A 68 11.64 -3.75 11.64
N ASP A 69 11.79 -5.03 11.94
CA ASP A 69 10.73 -6.04 11.96
C ASP A 69 10.03 -6.14 13.34
N SER A 70 10.05 -5.08 14.13
CA SER A 70 9.42 -5.04 15.46
C SER A 70 8.36 -3.95 15.52
N LEU A 71 7.09 -4.38 15.55
CA LEU A 71 5.93 -3.49 15.71
C LEU A 71 6.02 -2.66 16.99
N ASP A 72 6.46 -3.27 18.09
CA ASP A 72 6.63 -2.61 19.39
C ASP A 72 7.59 -1.42 19.32
N ASP A 73 8.73 -1.56 18.64
CA ASP A 73 9.66 -0.46 18.45
C ASP A 73 9.09 0.65 17.57
N MET A 74 8.39 0.28 16.50
CA MET A 74 7.74 1.24 15.61
C MET A 74 6.66 2.05 16.33
N THR A 75 5.82 1.39 17.13
CA THR A 75 4.76 2.05 17.91
C THR A 75 5.36 2.99 18.96
N ARG A 76 6.39 2.56 19.70
CA ARG A 76 7.10 3.43 20.65
C ARG A 76 7.72 4.66 19.97
N TYR A 77 8.30 4.47 18.79
CA TYR A 77 8.86 5.56 17.99
C TYR A 77 7.77 6.57 17.61
N LEU A 78 6.64 6.08 17.08
CA LEU A 78 5.51 6.93 16.68
C LEU A 78 4.88 7.67 17.86
N ASP A 79 4.79 7.04 19.03
CA ASP A 79 4.31 7.69 20.26
C ASP A 79 5.22 8.86 20.65
N ARG A 80 6.56 8.69 20.59
CA ARG A 80 7.53 9.79 20.85
C ARG A 80 7.41 10.92 19.83
N MET A 81 7.02 10.61 18.60
CA MET A 81 6.82 11.59 17.52
C MET A 81 5.42 12.23 17.54
N GLY A 82 4.60 11.95 18.57
CA GLY A 82 3.26 12.52 18.72
C GLY A 82 2.28 12.09 17.62
N LYS A 83 2.55 10.98 16.92
CA LYS A 83 1.74 10.44 15.82
C LYS A 83 1.45 11.40 14.67
N LYS A 84 2.20 12.51 14.56
CA LYS A 84 2.22 13.41 13.39
C LYS A 84 3.23 12.96 12.32
N PHE A 85 3.63 11.70 12.37
CA PHE A 85 4.71 11.11 11.60
C PHE A 85 4.27 9.72 11.13
N SER A 86 4.71 9.29 9.97
CA SER A 86 4.42 7.95 9.44
C SER A 86 5.70 7.12 9.33
N LEU A 87 5.57 5.80 9.29
CA LEU A 87 6.69 4.88 9.02
C LEU A 87 6.36 3.97 7.85
N PHE A 88 7.39 3.54 7.12
CA PHE A 88 7.24 2.44 6.17
C PHE A 88 6.96 1.14 6.92
N ASP A 89 5.95 0.40 6.47
CA ASP A 89 5.54 -0.87 7.08
C ASP A 89 6.45 -2.03 6.63
N ALA A 90 7.69 -2.03 7.15
CA ALA A 90 8.66 -3.09 6.89
C ALA A 90 8.16 -4.49 7.31
N PRO A 91 7.47 -4.68 8.46
CA PRO A 91 6.87 -5.97 8.80
C PRO A 91 5.94 -6.52 7.70
N LEU A 92 5.10 -5.68 7.10
CA LEU A 92 4.24 -6.10 6.00
C LEU A 92 5.03 -6.58 4.76
N VAL A 93 6.16 -5.92 4.43
CA VAL A 93 7.06 -6.35 3.34
C VAL A 93 7.62 -7.75 3.64
N TYR A 94 8.05 -8.00 4.88
CA TYR A 94 8.54 -9.32 5.28
C TYR A 94 7.44 -10.38 5.25
N ASN A 95 6.21 -10.05 5.67
CA ASN A 95 5.06 -10.96 5.55
C ASN A 95 4.80 -11.33 4.08
N PHE A 96 4.81 -10.35 3.17
CA PHE A 96 4.68 -10.63 1.73
C PHE A 96 5.81 -11.52 1.22
N SER A 97 7.06 -11.24 1.60
CA SER A 97 8.21 -12.05 1.21
C SER A 97 8.04 -13.51 1.66
N GLN A 98 7.69 -13.74 2.92
CA GLN A 98 7.52 -15.11 3.45
C GLN A 98 6.33 -15.84 2.82
N ILE A 99 5.17 -15.19 2.72
CA ILE A 99 3.96 -15.79 2.12
C ILE A 99 4.20 -16.13 0.65
N SER A 100 4.93 -15.30 -0.08
CA SER A 100 5.16 -15.50 -1.52
C SER A 100 5.98 -16.75 -1.87
N LYS A 101 6.74 -17.31 -0.91
CA LYS A 101 7.61 -18.49 -1.13
C LYS A 101 6.85 -19.80 -1.34
N SER A 102 5.56 -19.86 -0.99
CA SER A 102 4.73 -21.05 -1.17
C SER A 102 3.32 -20.70 -1.61
N SER A 103 2.80 -21.42 -2.59
CA SER A 103 1.36 -21.38 -2.87
C SER A 103 0.58 -22.02 -1.72
N GLY A 104 -0.62 -21.50 -1.45
CA GLY A 104 -1.49 -22.02 -0.38
C GLY A 104 -1.10 -21.66 1.05
N ALA A 105 -0.23 -20.66 1.25
CA ALA A 105 0.00 -20.07 2.56
C ALA A 105 -1.27 -19.41 3.13
N ASP A 106 -1.39 -19.32 4.45
CA ASP A 106 -2.53 -18.71 5.12
C ASP A 106 -2.49 -17.18 5.01
N LEU A 107 -3.23 -16.63 4.05
CA LEU A 107 -3.35 -15.21 3.78
C LEU A 107 -4.04 -14.42 4.89
N ARG A 108 -4.81 -15.08 5.77
CA ARG A 108 -5.47 -14.40 6.90
C ARG A 108 -4.46 -13.76 7.85
N LYS A 109 -3.22 -14.27 7.83
CA LYS A 109 -2.09 -13.80 8.64
C LYS A 109 -1.26 -12.70 7.98
N VAL A 110 -1.63 -12.24 6.77
CA VAL A 110 -0.80 -11.29 6.01
C VAL A 110 -0.57 -9.96 6.75
N PHE A 111 -1.51 -9.57 7.61
CA PHE A 111 -1.45 -8.35 8.41
C PHE A 111 -1.04 -8.59 9.88
N ASP A 112 -0.71 -9.83 10.25
CA ASP A 112 -0.24 -10.14 11.60
C ASP A 112 1.05 -9.36 11.89
N ASP A 113 1.10 -8.71 13.05
CA ASP A 113 2.23 -7.91 13.53
C ASP A 113 2.69 -6.79 12.56
N THR A 114 1.76 -6.27 11.75
CA THR A 114 2.04 -5.16 10.81
C THR A 114 1.67 -3.79 11.37
N LEU A 115 2.36 -2.75 10.89
CA LEU A 115 2.05 -1.38 11.32
C LEU A 115 0.67 -0.96 10.84
N VAL A 116 0.26 -1.35 9.62
CA VAL A 116 -1.05 -1.00 9.08
C VAL A 116 -2.20 -1.61 9.88
N ALA A 117 -2.02 -2.78 10.49
CA ALA A 117 -3.04 -3.39 11.36
C ALA A 117 -3.20 -2.64 12.70
N SER A 118 -2.10 -2.13 13.26
CA SER A 118 -2.08 -1.47 14.57
C SER A 118 -2.33 0.05 14.49
N MET A 119 -1.69 0.73 13.55
CA MET A 119 -1.69 2.19 13.39
C MET A 119 -1.91 2.58 11.92
N PRO A 120 -3.09 2.29 11.33
CA PRO A 120 -3.34 2.42 9.88
C PRO A 120 -3.14 3.83 9.31
N VAL A 121 -3.30 4.88 10.13
CA VAL A 121 -3.12 6.28 9.70
C VAL A 121 -1.64 6.67 9.62
N ASN A 122 -0.77 5.99 10.35
CA ASN A 122 0.68 6.24 10.41
C ASN A 122 1.50 5.26 9.57
N ALA A 123 0.83 4.35 8.83
CA ALA A 123 1.48 3.31 8.05
C ALA A 123 1.58 3.69 6.57
N VAL A 124 2.80 3.77 6.05
CA VAL A 124 3.05 3.76 4.61
C VAL A 124 3.30 2.32 4.17
N THR A 125 2.32 1.73 3.51
CA THR A 125 2.38 0.35 3.04
C THR A 125 3.04 0.27 1.67
N LEU A 126 3.86 -0.74 1.46
CA LEU A 126 4.64 -0.92 0.23
C LEU A 126 4.86 -2.41 -0.06
N VAL A 127 5.16 -2.72 -1.32
CA VAL A 127 5.55 -4.08 -1.73
C VAL A 127 7.07 -4.19 -1.81
N MET A 128 7.75 -3.20 -2.38
CA MET A 128 9.19 -3.21 -2.59
C MET A 128 9.73 -1.77 -2.56
N ASN A 129 11.01 -1.59 -2.31
CA ASN A 129 11.70 -0.33 -2.48
C ASN A 129 13.11 -0.54 -3.06
N HIS A 130 13.89 0.54 -3.10
CA HIS A 130 15.26 0.53 -3.59
C HIS A 130 16.25 -0.25 -2.72
N ASP A 131 15.95 -0.50 -1.44
CA ASP A 131 16.81 -1.28 -0.54
C ASP A 131 16.46 -2.78 -0.56
N THR A 132 15.19 -3.11 -0.85
CA THR A 132 14.67 -4.48 -0.83
C THR A 132 14.59 -5.15 -2.20
N GLN A 133 14.83 -4.40 -3.28
CA GLN A 133 14.92 -4.97 -4.63
C GLN A 133 16.08 -5.99 -4.72
N PRO A 134 16.10 -6.85 -5.75
CA PRO A 134 17.16 -7.83 -5.92
C PRO A 134 18.56 -7.22 -5.91
N TYR A 135 19.51 -7.92 -5.30
CA TYR A 135 20.93 -7.55 -5.24
C TYR A 135 21.23 -6.29 -4.41
N GLN A 136 20.38 -5.95 -3.44
CA GLN A 136 20.58 -4.82 -2.53
C GLN A 136 20.73 -5.28 -1.08
N ALA A 137 21.19 -4.37 -0.21
CA ALA A 137 21.59 -4.71 1.16
C ALA A 137 20.45 -5.27 2.03
N LEU A 138 19.20 -4.87 1.77
CA LEU A 138 18.02 -5.29 2.53
C LEU A 138 17.09 -6.16 1.67
N GLU A 139 17.64 -6.89 0.70
CA GLU A 139 16.87 -7.73 -0.23
C GLU A 139 15.81 -8.57 0.50
N ALA A 140 14.55 -8.36 0.12
CA ALA A 140 13.38 -9.07 0.64
C ALA A 140 12.57 -9.58 -0.55
N PRO A 141 12.93 -10.76 -1.10
CA PRO A 141 12.37 -11.22 -2.36
C PRO A 141 10.88 -11.52 -2.21
N ILE A 142 10.07 -10.97 -3.11
CA ILE A 142 8.64 -11.28 -3.26
C ILE A 142 8.45 -11.88 -4.63
N GLU A 143 7.95 -13.11 -4.67
CA GLU A 143 7.75 -13.85 -5.91
C GLU A 143 6.84 -13.09 -6.88
N GLY A 144 7.20 -13.10 -8.17
CA GLY A 144 6.51 -12.30 -9.19
C GLY A 144 5.02 -12.59 -9.33
N TRP A 145 4.61 -13.84 -9.08
CA TRP A 145 3.20 -14.25 -9.09
C TRP A 145 2.40 -13.66 -7.92
N PHE A 146 3.04 -13.35 -6.79
CA PHE A 146 2.40 -12.81 -5.60
C PHE A 146 2.32 -11.28 -5.60
N LYS A 147 3.17 -10.59 -6.37
CA LYS A 147 3.16 -9.11 -6.46
C LYS A 147 1.78 -8.51 -6.78
N PRO A 148 0.97 -9.03 -7.73
CA PRO A 148 -0.39 -8.52 -7.95
C PRO A 148 -1.29 -8.60 -6.70
N LEU A 149 -1.17 -9.68 -5.92
CA LEU A 149 -1.94 -9.88 -4.69
C LEU A 149 -1.50 -8.89 -3.61
N ALA A 150 -0.18 -8.72 -3.42
CA ALA A 150 0.39 -7.76 -2.48
C ALA A 150 -0.03 -6.32 -2.82
N TYR A 151 0.03 -5.94 -4.11
CA TYR A 151 -0.43 -4.63 -4.55
C TYR A 151 -1.93 -4.44 -4.38
N ALA A 152 -2.77 -5.45 -4.64
CA ALA A 152 -4.19 -5.37 -4.38
C ALA A 152 -4.50 -5.15 -2.89
N LEU A 153 -3.78 -5.84 -1.99
CA LEU A 153 -3.93 -5.70 -0.54
C LEU A 153 -3.61 -4.26 -0.08
N ILE A 154 -2.55 -3.62 -0.57
CA ILE A 154 -2.22 -2.25 -0.14
C ILE A 154 -3.03 -1.17 -0.88
N LEU A 155 -3.42 -1.40 -2.15
CA LEU A 155 -4.08 -0.39 -2.97
C LEU A 155 -5.60 -0.38 -2.82
N LEU A 156 -6.25 -1.51 -2.58
CA LEU A 156 -7.72 -1.58 -2.68
C LEU A 156 -8.41 -1.65 -1.33
N ARG A 157 -7.65 -1.82 -0.25
CA ARG A 157 -8.13 -1.68 1.12
C ARG A 157 -8.18 -0.22 1.57
N GLY A 158 -8.94 0.03 2.63
CA GLY A 158 -9.15 1.35 3.22
C GLY A 158 -8.00 1.81 4.12
N GLU A 159 -7.27 0.86 4.71
CA GLU A 159 -6.20 1.12 5.66
C GLU A 159 -4.85 1.40 4.98
N GLY A 160 -4.02 2.25 5.62
CA GLY A 160 -2.67 2.56 5.16
C GLY A 160 -2.60 3.58 4.03
N TYR A 161 -1.40 4.15 3.87
CA TYR A 161 -1.02 4.97 2.73
C TYR A 161 -0.14 4.15 1.78
N PRO A 162 -0.70 3.57 0.71
CA PRO A 162 0.07 2.75 -0.22
C PRO A 162 1.09 3.56 -1.03
N CYS A 163 2.30 3.03 -1.13
CA CYS A 163 3.41 3.53 -1.92
C CYS A 163 3.75 2.53 -3.04
N LEU A 164 3.62 2.97 -4.29
CA LEU A 164 4.01 2.19 -5.46
C LEU A 164 5.52 2.28 -5.69
N PHE A 165 6.15 1.16 -6.03
CA PHE A 165 7.56 1.19 -6.39
C PHE A 165 7.78 1.46 -7.88
N TYR A 166 8.66 2.41 -8.17
CA TYR A 166 9.05 2.76 -9.55
C TYR A 166 9.54 1.53 -10.33
N GLY A 167 10.39 0.70 -9.72
CA GLY A 167 10.93 -0.49 -10.37
C GLY A 167 9.88 -1.57 -10.68
N ASP A 168 8.77 -1.62 -9.94
CA ASP A 168 7.66 -2.51 -10.26
C ASP A 168 6.74 -1.95 -11.36
N LEU A 169 6.63 -0.62 -11.48
CA LEU A 169 5.86 0.03 -12.56
C LEU A 169 6.59 -0.01 -13.90
N TYR A 170 7.90 0.29 -13.90
CA TYR A 170 8.67 0.52 -15.12
C TYR A 170 9.76 -0.53 -15.37
N GLY A 171 9.92 -1.48 -14.45
CA GLY A 171 11.04 -2.41 -14.45
C GLY A 171 12.29 -1.82 -13.78
N ILE A 172 13.18 -2.70 -13.35
CA ILE A 172 14.49 -2.35 -12.82
C ILE A 172 15.49 -2.42 -13.98
N LYS A 173 16.29 -1.37 -14.12
CA LYS A 173 17.37 -1.30 -15.13
C LYS A 173 18.72 -1.52 -14.45
N GLY A 174 19.74 -1.78 -15.27
CA GLY A 174 21.12 -1.98 -14.80
C GLY A 174 21.69 -3.29 -15.32
N GLU A 175 22.69 -3.80 -14.60
CA GLU A 175 23.37 -5.05 -14.93
C GLU A 175 22.44 -6.27 -14.88
N HIS A 176 21.48 -6.27 -13.94
CA HIS A 176 20.45 -7.30 -13.80
C HIS A 176 19.06 -6.69 -13.99
N PRO A 177 18.57 -6.59 -15.25
CA PRO A 177 17.29 -5.96 -15.52
C PRO A 177 16.11 -6.88 -15.14
N PHE A 178 15.05 -6.27 -14.62
CA PHE A 178 13.76 -6.92 -14.37
C PHE A 178 12.65 -6.19 -15.13
N PRO A 179 11.71 -6.90 -15.77
CA PRO A 179 10.56 -6.27 -16.41
C PRO A 179 9.62 -5.64 -15.38
N PRO A 180 8.68 -4.77 -15.80
CA PRO A 180 7.57 -4.35 -14.97
C PRO A 180 6.87 -5.54 -14.29
N ALA A 181 6.53 -5.35 -13.01
CA ALA A 181 5.86 -6.37 -12.22
C ALA A 181 4.40 -6.57 -12.66
N CYS A 182 3.77 -7.60 -12.12
CA CYS A 182 2.35 -7.90 -12.31
C CYS A 182 1.94 -8.06 -13.78
N GLY A 183 2.85 -8.41 -14.69
CA GLY A 183 2.55 -8.47 -16.12
C GLY A 183 2.07 -7.13 -16.71
N GLY A 184 2.45 -6.00 -16.10
CA GLY A 184 2.07 -4.66 -16.55
C GLY A 184 0.69 -4.18 -16.08
N ILE A 185 -0.02 -4.92 -15.22
CA ILE A 185 -1.37 -4.50 -14.76
C ILE A 185 -1.36 -3.58 -13.53
N LEU A 186 -0.19 -3.28 -12.95
CA LEU A 186 -0.10 -2.44 -11.75
C LEU A 186 -0.75 -1.04 -11.93
N PRO A 187 -0.64 -0.35 -13.08
CA PRO A 187 -1.40 0.87 -13.35
C PRO A 187 -2.92 0.68 -13.27
N LYS A 188 -3.45 -0.48 -13.66
CA LYS A 188 -4.89 -0.79 -13.55
C LYS A 188 -5.33 -0.94 -12.09
N LEU A 189 -4.52 -1.56 -11.24
CA LEU A 189 -4.80 -1.63 -9.79
C LEU A 189 -4.82 -0.22 -9.17
N ALA A 190 -3.85 0.63 -9.54
CA ALA A 190 -3.82 2.02 -9.09
C ALA A 190 -5.04 2.82 -9.59
N LEU A 191 -5.46 2.58 -10.83
CA LEU A 191 -6.67 3.18 -11.41
C LEU A 191 -7.94 2.71 -10.68
N ALA A 192 -8.03 1.42 -10.32
CA ALA A 192 -9.12 0.89 -9.52
C ALA A 192 -9.18 1.53 -8.14
N ARG A 193 -8.03 1.79 -7.48
CA ARG A 193 -7.99 2.59 -6.25
C ARG A 193 -8.56 3.99 -6.48
N LYS A 194 -8.12 4.68 -7.54
CA LYS A 194 -8.53 6.05 -7.88
C LYS A 194 -10.02 6.20 -8.17
N LEU A 195 -10.65 5.17 -8.74
CA LEU A 195 -12.05 5.26 -9.18
C LEU A 195 -13.03 4.59 -8.22
N TYR A 196 -12.67 3.47 -7.61
CA TYR A 196 -13.64 2.52 -7.06
C TYR A 196 -13.40 2.10 -5.60
N ALA A 197 -12.17 2.16 -5.10
CA ALA A 197 -11.84 1.74 -3.73
C ALA A 197 -12.20 2.80 -2.66
N TYR A 198 -13.49 3.16 -2.58
CA TYR A 198 -14.02 4.18 -1.69
C TYR A 198 -15.04 3.63 -0.70
N GLY A 199 -15.27 4.37 0.37
CA GLY A 199 -16.32 4.06 1.34
C GLY A 199 -15.97 2.98 2.34
N LYS A 200 -17.02 2.56 3.07
CA LYS A 200 -16.95 1.50 4.07
C LYS A 200 -16.36 0.22 3.45
N GLN A 201 -15.58 -0.51 4.25
CA GLN A 201 -15.04 -1.80 3.88
C GLN A 201 -15.77 -2.93 4.61
N ALA A 202 -15.93 -4.08 3.96
CA ALA A 202 -16.32 -5.34 4.59
C ALA A 202 -15.36 -6.44 4.15
N ASP A 203 -14.72 -7.11 5.11
CA ASP A 203 -13.70 -8.13 4.88
C ASP A 203 -14.30 -9.54 4.97
N TYR A 204 -13.94 -10.40 4.01
CA TYR A 204 -14.33 -11.81 3.89
C TYR A 204 -13.07 -12.70 3.97
N PHE A 205 -12.41 -12.66 5.14
CA PHE A 205 -11.15 -13.35 5.43
C PHE A 205 -11.42 -14.72 6.10
N ASP A 206 -12.46 -15.41 5.67
CA ASP A 206 -12.98 -16.67 6.24
C ASP A 206 -12.31 -17.94 5.67
N TYR A 207 -11.43 -17.81 4.68
CA TYR A 207 -10.70 -18.93 4.08
C TYR A 207 -9.21 -18.63 3.94
N ALA A 208 -8.36 -19.61 4.28
CA ALA A 208 -6.91 -19.40 4.43
C ALA A 208 -6.24 -18.93 3.13
N THR A 209 -6.60 -19.50 1.99
CA THR A 209 -5.89 -19.24 0.73
C THR A 209 -6.66 -18.31 -0.21
N CYS A 210 -7.87 -17.89 0.17
CA CYS A 210 -8.73 -17.03 -0.63
C CYS A 210 -9.32 -15.95 0.26
N LEU A 211 -9.00 -14.69 -0.05
CA LEU A 211 -9.53 -13.53 0.64
C LEU A 211 -10.47 -12.77 -0.29
N GLY A 212 -11.44 -12.10 0.30
CA GLY A 212 -12.26 -11.12 -0.40
C GLY A 212 -12.53 -9.90 0.47
N TRP A 213 -12.83 -8.78 -0.15
CA TRP A 213 -13.37 -7.62 0.53
C TRP A 213 -14.18 -6.74 -0.42
N VAL A 214 -15.08 -5.95 0.16
CA VAL A 214 -15.94 -5.01 -0.56
C VAL A 214 -15.62 -3.60 -0.09
N ARG A 215 -15.60 -2.66 -1.03
CA ARG A 215 -15.63 -1.21 -0.81
C ARG A 215 -16.97 -0.68 -1.31
N TYR A 216 -17.80 -0.17 -0.41
CA TYR A 216 -19.20 0.20 -0.71
C TYR A 216 -19.38 1.51 -1.48
N GLY A 217 -18.29 2.22 -1.78
CA GLY A 217 -18.37 3.57 -2.33
C GLY A 217 -18.82 4.62 -1.32
N THR A 218 -18.77 5.88 -1.73
CA THR A 218 -19.24 7.05 -0.98
C THR A 218 -20.38 7.73 -1.73
N TRP A 219 -21.02 8.71 -1.10
CA TRP A 219 -22.13 9.46 -1.68
C TRP A 219 -21.79 10.13 -3.03
N ASP A 220 -20.53 10.53 -3.22
CA ASP A 220 -19.95 11.13 -4.42
C ASP A 220 -19.23 10.12 -5.34
N ARG A 221 -18.95 8.91 -4.84
CA ARG A 221 -18.27 7.82 -5.59
C ARG A 221 -18.96 6.50 -5.31
N ARG A 222 -20.14 6.33 -5.89
CA ARG A 222 -21.10 5.27 -5.51
C ARG A 222 -20.78 3.88 -6.04
N ALA A 223 -19.88 3.76 -7.01
CA ALA A 223 -19.65 2.51 -7.72
C ALA A 223 -19.14 1.38 -6.82
N GLY A 224 -18.23 1.70 -5.89
CA GLY A 224 -17.59 0.69 -5.05
C GLY A 224 -16.79 -0.35 -5.84
N CYS A 225 -16.26 -1.36 -5.16
CA CYS A 225 -15.67 -2.54 -5.79
C CYS A 225 -15.73 -3.77 -4.88
N ALA A 226 -15.65 -4.95 -5.49
CA ALA A 226 -15.52 -6.24 -4.85
C ALA A 226 -14.21 -6.88 -5.31
N VAL A 227 -13.32 -7.17 -4.38
CA VAL A 227 -12.00 -7.76 -4.67
C VAL A 227 -11.99 -9.18 -4.16
N VAL A 228 -11.55 -10.11 -5.00
CA VAL A 228 -11.30 -11.51 -4.61
C VAL A 228 -9.91 -11.87 -5.07
N LEU A 229 -9.14 -12.51 -4.19
CA LEU A 229 -7.83 -13.04 -4.54
C LEU A 229 -7.60 -14.42 -3.94
N SER A 230 -6.73 -15.19 -4.57
CA SER A 230 -6.32 -16.50 -4.10
C SER A 230 -4.84 -16.73 -4.36
N ASN A 231 -4.12 -17.29 -3.38
CA ASN A 231 -2.72 -17.71 -3.52
C ASN A 231 -2.56 -19.23 -3.74
N ALA A 232 -3.67 -19.95 -3.92
CA ALA A 232 -3.72 -21.37 -4.24
C ALA A 232 -4.48 -21.58 -5.55
N GLY A 233 -5.45 -22.50 -5.60
CA GLY A 233 -6.34 -22.70 -6.74
C GLY A 233 -7.31 -21.53 -6.98
N PRO A 234 -8.23 -21.65 -7.95
CA PRO A 234 -9.29 -20.65 -8.18
C PRO A 234 -10.07 -20.35 -6.91
N GLY A 235 -10.44 -19.08 -6.73
CA GLY A 235 -11.17 -18.61 -5.55
C GLY A 235 -12.59 -18.19 -5.91
N GLU A 236 -13.51 -18.36 -4.96
CA GLU A 236 -14.89 -17.86 -5.04
C GLU A 236 -15.28 -17.29 -3.67
N LYS A 237 -15.98 -16.14 -3.69
CA LYS A 237 -16.50 -15.48 -2.50
C LYS A 237 -17.88 -14.91 -2.78
N ARG A 238 -18.87 -15.37 -2.02
CA ARG A 238 -20.16 -14.69 -1.94
C ARG A 238 -20.03 -13.47 -1.04
N MET A 239 -20.15 -12.26 -1.60
CA MET A 239 -19.98 -11.01 -0.86
C MET A 239 -21.14 -10.05 -1.08
N HIS A 240 -21.51 -9.33 -0.02
CA HIS A 240 -22.52 -8.28 -0.05
C HIS A 240 -21.93 -6.96 -0.55
N VAL A 241 -22.38 -6.48 -1.70
CA VAL A 241 -21.98 -5.17 -2.28
C VAL A 241 -23.00 -4.06 -2.02
N GLY A 242 -24.19 -4.39 -1.50
CA GLY A 242 -25.24 -3.44 -1.20
C GLY A 242 -26.45 -3.63 -2.10
N GLU A 243 -27.64 -3.54 -1.52
CA GLU A 243 -28.93 -3.69 -2.20
C GLU A 243 -29.16 -2.59 -3.25
N VAL A 244 -28.46 -1.46 -3.12
CA VAL A 244 -28.43 -0.38 -4.13
C VAL A 244 -27.88 -0.84 -5.48
N HIS A 245 -27.12 -1.95 -5.51
CA HIS A 245 -26.57 -2.55 -6.71
C HIS A 245 -27.40 -3.74 -7.23
N ALA A 246 -28.56 -4.02 -6.64
CA ALA A 246 -29.42 -5.13 -7.07
C ALA A 246 -29.74 -5.06 -8.58
N GLY A 247 -29.58 -6.20 -9.26
CA GLY A 247 -29.80 -6.32 -10.70
C GLY A 247 -28.67 -5.81 -11.59
N GLU A 248 -27.65 -5.14 -11.04
CA GLU A 248 -26.45 -4.76 -11.79
C GLU A 248 -25.64 -5.98 -12.21
N VAL A 249 -24.85 -5.82 -13.27
CA VAL A 249 -23.88 -6.82 -13.73
C VAL A 249 -22.48 -6.30 -13.50
N TRP A 250 -21.72 -7.02 -12.69
CA TRP A 250 -20.36 -6.69 -12.32
C TRP A 250 -19.38 -7.58 -13.08
N THR A 251 -18.29 -6.99 -13.56
CA THR A 251 -17.24 -7.69 -14.30
C THR A 251 -15.86 -7.24 -13.83
N ASP A 252 -14.84 -8.08 -14.03
CA ASP A 252 -13.46 -7.79 -13.62
C ASP A 252 -12.84 -6.65 -14.45
N VAL A 253 -12.38 -5.59 -13.80
CA VAL A 253 -11.73 -4.45 -14.47
C VAL A 253 -10.28 -4.74 -14.88
N LEU A 254 -9.66 -5.77 -14.32
CA LEU A 254 -8.31 -6.20 -14.71
C LEU A 254 -8.33 -6.96 -16.04
N GLY A 255 -9.44 -7.64 -16.34
CA GLY A 255 -9.65 -8.43 -17.55
C GLY A 255 -9.02 -9.82 -17.48
N TRP A 256 -8.79 -10.34 -16.27
CA TRP A 256 -8.25 -11.69 -16.05
C TRP A 256 -9.35 -12.73 -15.83
N SER A 257 -10.56 -12.29 -15.45
CA SER A 257 -11.77 -13.10 -15.47
C SER A 257 -12.75 -12.58 -16.52
N ASP A 258 -13.35 -13.51 -17.26
CA ASP A 258 -14.47 -13.28 -18.18
C ASP A 258 -15.84 -13.44 -17.51
N ARG A 259 -15.87 -13.77 -16.21
CA ARG A 259 -17.11 -14.01 -15.47
C ARG A 259 -17.90 -12.72 -15.30
N GLU A 260 -19.18 -12.79 -15.64
CA GLU A 260 -20.17 -11.78 -15.23
C GLU A 260 -20.85 -12.21 -13.92
N VAL A 261 -20.96 -11.29 -12.97
CA VAL A 261 -21.61 -11.49 -11.68
C VAL A 261 -22.83 -10.59 -11.61
N ARG A 262 -24.03 -11.19 -11.62
CA ARG A 262 -25.28 -10.44 -11.41
C ARG A 262 -25.53 -10.32 -9.91
N ILE A 263 -25.73 -9.09 -9.43
CA ILE A 263 -26.01 -8.83 -8.02
C ILE A 263 -27.49 -9.16 -7.74
N GLY A 264 -27.73 -9.95 -6.70
CA GLY A 264 -29.08 -10.32 -6.26
C GLY A 264 -29.83 -9.17 -5.60
N ASP A 265 -31.14 -9.35 -5.41
CA ASP A 265 -31.98 -8.38 -4.68
C ASP A 265 -31.57 -8.23 -3.21
N ASP A 266 -30.86 -9.23 -2.66
CA ASP A 266 -30.23 -9.22 -1.35
C ASP A 266 -28.89 -8.47 -1.31
N GLY A 267 -28.44 -7.90 -2.43
CA GLY A 267 -27.18 -7.18 -2.55
C GLY A 267 -25.95 -8.08 -2.59
N PHE A 268 -26.09 -9.41 -2.69
CA PHE A 268 -24.96 -10.34 -2.78
C PHE A 268 -24.62 -10.70 -4.23
N GLY A 269 -23.33 -11.00 -4.45
CA GLY A 269 -22.84 -11.62 -5.68
C GLY A 269 -21.78 -12.68 -5.38
N ASP A 270 -21.69 -13.69 -6.25
CA ASP A 270 -20.67 -14.74 -6.20
C ASP A 270 -19.48 -14.34 -7.09
N PHE A 271 -18.47 -13.73 -6.47
CA PHE A 271 -17.29 -13.20 -7.15
C PHE A 271 -16.18 -14.24 -7.20
N VAL A 272 -15.40 -14.25 -8.29
CA VAL A 272 -14.40 -15.29 -8.56
C VAL A 272 -13.03 -14.71 -8.87
N CYS A 273 -11.97 -15.48 -8.67
CA CYS A 273 -10.66 -15.15 -9.21
C CYS A 273 -9.96 -16.41 -9.73
N GLY A 274 -9.00 -16.23 -10.64
CA GLY A 274 -8.14 -17.32 -11.09
C GLY A 274 -7.25 -17.87 -9.97
N GLN A 275 -6.56 -18.98 -10.28
CA GLN A 275 -5.49 -19.51 -9.44
C GLN A 275 -4.35 -18.50 -9.31
N THR A 276 -3.80 -18.33 -8.10
CA THR A 276 -2.67 -17.42 -7.83
C THR A 276 -2.89 -16.03 -8.44
N SER A 277 -4.11 -15.50 -8.29
CA SER A 277 -4.57 -14.32 -9.02
C SER A 277 -5.48 -13.45 -8.14
N VAL A 278 -5.82 -12.28 -8.68
CA VAL A 278 -6.75 -11.31 -8.10
C VAL A 278 -7.70 -10.82 -9.18
N SER A 279 -8.96 -10.62 -8.82
CA SER A 279 -9.98 -10.02 -9.67
C SER A 279 -10.65 -8.86 -8.92
N VAL A 280 -10.99 -7.82 -9.66
CA VAL A 280 -11.57 -6.58 -9.11
C VAL A 280 -12.87 -6.31 -9.86
N PHE A 281 -13.99 -6.70 -9.25
CA PHE A 281 -15.32 -6.54 -9.81
C PHE A 281 -15.87 -5.16 -9.49
N VAL A 282 -16.44 -4.55 -10.51
CA VAL A 282 -17.16 -3.27 -10.47
C VAL A 282 -18.35 -3.40 -11.43
N ASN A 283 -19.42 -2.63 -11.23
CA ASN A 283 -20.50 -2.50 -12.21
C ASN A 283 -19.94 -2.23 -13.62
N ARG A 284 -20.41 -3.01 -14.61
CA ARG A 284 -20.00 -2.90 -16.03
C ARG A 284 -20.23 -1.50 -16.61
N ASP A 285 -21.22 -0.79 -16.09
CA ASP A 285 -21.60 0.55 -16.54
C ASP A 285 -21.09 1.67 -15.62
N ALA A 286 -20.17 1.34 -14.69
CA ALA A 286 -19.61 2.33 -13.76
C ALA A 286 -18.83 3.44 -14.49
N GLU A 287 -18.96 4.67 -13.98
CA GLU A 287 -18.25 5.82 -14.51
C GLU A 287 -16.73 5.60 -14.50
N GLY A 288 -16.05 6.06 -15.56
CA GLY A 288 -14.60 5.98 -15.69
C GLY A 288 -14.06 4.60 -16.11
N ARG A 289 -14.93 3.58 -16.25
CA ARG A 289 -14.49 2.20 -16.57
C ARG A 289 -13.81 2.07 -17.93
N GLY A 290 -14.18 2.90 -18.91
CA GLY A 290 -13.54 2.94 -20.23
C GLY A 290 -12.03 3.15 -20.19
N LYS A 291 -11.50 3.78 -19.12
CA LYS A 291 -10.06 4.04 -18.95
C LYS A 291 -9.22 2.77 -18.77
N PHE A 292 -9.82 1.63 -18.44
CA PHE A 292 -9.12 0.34 -18.32
C PHE A 292 -8.81 -0.31 -19.68
N ALA A 293 -9.46 0.15 -20.76
CA ALA A 293 -9.17 -0.28 -22.13
C ALA A 293 -8.05 0.54 -22.77
N GLU A 294 -7.66 1.67 -22.18
CA GLU A 294 -6.52 2.46 -22.62
C GLU A 294 -5.20 1.74 -22.31
N LYS A 295 -4.17 2.03 -23.10
CA LYS A 295 -2.81 1.57 -22.80
C LYS A 295 -2.25 2.43 -21.67
N LEU A 296 -2.33 1.91 -20.45
CA LEU A 296 -1.85 2.53 -19.22
C LEU A 296 -0.35 2.26 -18.97
#